data_AF-A0A6L5K112-F1
#
_entry.id   AF-A0A6L5K112-F1
#
_cell.length_a   1.000
_cell.length_b   1.000
_cell.length_c   1.000
_cell.angle_alpha   90.00
_cell.angle_beta   90.00
_cell.angle_gamma   90.00
#
_symmetry.space_group_name_H-M   'P 1'
#
loop_
_entity.id
_entity.type
_entity.pdbx_description
1 polymer ?
#
loop_
_entity_poly.entity_id
_entity_poly.type
_entity_poly.pdbx_seq_one_letter_code
_entity_poly.pdbx_strand_id
1 'polypeptide(L)'
;MLEIDASLLVVFVIVWILVFVLSKVFFKPLQRVMRERESRIKGSQETFEKAMETYEQKANEIEEKLKEARNQAQKIKENYDRRALKERERMRAEINAETRNQVDEAKKQLEKQMKTLKKELESETKRLAEGIEKRLLH
;
A
#
# COMPACT_ATOMS: atom_id res chain seq x y z
N MET A 1 -3.41 -43.32 -89.46
CA MET A 1 -4.55 -43.67 -88.60
C MET A 1 -3.97 -43.98 -87.23
N LEU A 2 -4.45 -43.32 -86.17
CA LEU A 2 -4.13 -43.73 -84.80
C LEU A 2 -4.93 -45.00 -84.53
N GLU A 3 -4.33 -46.16 -84.79
CA GLU A 3 -4.88 -47.41 -84.30
C GLU A 3 -4.72 -47.39 -82.78
N ILE A 4 -5.84 -47.30 -82.08
CA ILE A 4 -5.85 -47.41 -80.62
C ILE A 4 -5.58 -48.88 -80.30
N ASP A 5 -4.30 -49.19 -80.15
CA ASP A 5 -3.86 -50.51 -79.72
C ASP A 5 -4.19 -50.74 -78.24
N ALA A 6 -4.50 -51.98 -77.89
CA ALA A 6 -4.72 -52.42 -76.51
C ALA A 6 -3.55 -52.04 -75.57
N SER A 7 -2.35 -51.86 -76.12
CA SER A 7 -1.16 -51.37 -75.41
C SER A 7 -1.35 -49.96 -74.81
N LEU A 8 -2.00 -49.03 -75.53
CA LEU A 8 -2.30 -47.68 -75.02
C LEU A 8 -3.28 -47.74 -73.86
N LEU A 9 -4.26 -48.63 -73.93
CA LEU A 9 -5.25 -48.85 -72.87
C LEU A 9 -4.59 -49.43 -71.61
N VAL A 10 -3.67 -50.39 -71.78
CA VAL A 10 -2.87 -50.96 -70.68
C VAL A 10 -1.97 -49.91 -70.03
N VAL A 11 -1.25 -49.10 -70.83
CA VAL A 11 -0.41 -48.01 -70.31
C VAL A 11 -1.25 -46.97 -69.57
N PHE A 12 -2.42 -46.60 -70.10
CA PHE A 12 -3.35 -45.69 -69.43
C PHE A 12 -3.78 -46.19 -68.06
N VAL A 13 -4.16 -47.46 -67.94
CA VAL A 13 -4.55 -48.08 -66.66
C VAL A 13 -3.38 -48.08 -65.68
N ILE A 14 -2.16 -48.42 -66.11
CA ILE A 14 -0.97 -48.42 -65.25
C ILE A 14 -0.65 -47.01 -64.75
N VAL A 15 -0.70 -45.99 -65.62
CA VAL A 15 -0.49 -44.59 -65.22
C VAL A 15 -1.55 -44.15 -64.22
N TRP A 16 -2.82 -44.52 -64.43
CA TRP A 16 -3.90 -44.18 -63.50
C TRP A 16 -3.72 -44.84 -62.12
N ILE A 17 -3.33 -46.11 -62.08
CA ILE A 17 -2.99 -46.82 -60.84
C ILE A 17 -1.80 -46.12 -60.16
N LEU A 18 -0.76 -45.77 -60.91
CA LEU A 18 0.41 -45.06 -60.39
C LEU A 18 0.01 -43.72 -59.77
N VAL A 19 -0.80 -42.91 -60.46
CA VAL A 19 -1.31 -41.62 -59.96
C VAL A 19 -2.09 -41.83 -58.66
N PHE A 20 -2.95 -42.84 -58.59
CA PHE A 20 -3.72 -43.15 -57.38
C PHE A 20 -2.81 -43.55 -56.20
N VAL A 21 -1.83 -44.41 -56.46
CA VAL A 21 -0.84 -44.84 -55.47
C VAL A 21 0.01 -43.65 -55.00
N LEU A 22 0.55 -42.85 -55.92
CA LEU A 22 1.40 -41.70 -55.60
C LEU A 22 0.62 -40.62 -54.82
N SER A 23 -0.64 -40.37 -55.21
CA SER A 23 -1.54 -39.46 -54.51
C SER A 23 -1.74 -39.88 -53.05
N LYS A 24 -1.97 -41.18 -52.80
CA LYS A 24 -2.25 -41.68 -51.45
C LYS A 24 -0.99 -41.88 -50.61
N VAL A 25 0.09 -42.38 -51.19
CA VAL A 25 1.33 -42.80 -50.50
C VAL A 25 2.32 -41.65 -50.35
N PHE A 26 2.38 -40.69 -51.28
CA PHE A 26 3.38 -39.63 -51.27
C PHE A 26 2.78 -38.24 -50.98
N PHE A 27 1.81 -37.80 -51.77
CA PHE A 27 1.30 -36.43 -51.66
C PHE A 27 0.51 -36.18 -50.38
N LYS A 28 -0.36 -37.11 -49.97
CA LYS A 28 -1.11 -36.99 -48.71
C LYS A 28 -0.22 -36.88 -47.46
N PRO A 29 0.76 -37.77 -47.22
CA PRO A 29 1.64 -37.62 -46.05
C PRO A 29 2.52 -36.38 -46.13
N LEU A 30 3.01 -36.00 -47.32
CA LEU A 30 3.80 -34.78 -47.49
C LEU A 30 2.98 -33.53 -47.09
N GLN A 31 1.73 -33.41 -47.56
CA GLN A 31 0.84 -32.32 -47.17
C GLN A 31 0.51 -32.34 -45.68
N ARG A 32 0.35 -33.51 -45.06
CA ARG A 32 0.14 -33.63 -43.62
C ARG A 32 1.34 -33.07 -42.85
N VAL A 33 2.57 -33.44 -43.21
CA VAL A 33 3.78 -32.95 -42.53
C VAL A 33 3.95 -31.44 -42.70
N MET A 34 3.68 -30.91 -43.90
CA MET A 34 3.73 -29.47 -44.15
C MET A 34 2.72 -28.71 -43.28
N ARG A 35 1.46 -29.17 -43.24
CA ARG A 35 0.43 -28.58 -42.37
C ARG A 35 0.76 -28.68 -40.90
N GLU A 36 1.32 -29.81 -40.45
CA GLU A 36 1.70 -30.00 -39.05
C GLU A 36 2.87 -29.09 -38.64
N ARG A 37 3.81 -28.85 -39.55
CA ARG A 37 4.87 -27.85 -39.34
C ARG A 37 4.29 -26.44 -39.25
N GLU A 38 3.43 -26.08 -40.21
CA GLU A 38 2.79 -24.76 -40.23
C GLU A 38 1.94 -24.53 -38.98
N SER A 39 1.14 -25.51 -38.56
CA SER A 39 0.31 -25.42 -37.35
C SER A 39 1.16 -25.34 -36.08
N ARG A 40 2.28 -26.06 -36.00
CA ARG A 40 3.20 -25.96 -34.86
C ARG A 40 3.83 -24.57 -34.77
N ILE A 41 4.27 -24.00 -35.90
CA ILE A 41 4.87 -22.67 -35.93
C ILE A 41 3.84 -21.61 -35.55
N LYS A 42 2.66 -21.62 -36.19
CA LYS A 42 1.57 -20.68 -35.86
C LYS A 42 1.11 -20.82 -34.41
N GLY A 43 0.93 -22.04 -33.91
CA GLY A 43 0.57 -22.28 -32.52
C GLY A 43 1.65 -21.79 -31.54
N SER A 44 2.93 -21.97 -31.86
CA SER A 44 4.03 -21.45 -31.04
C SER A 44 4.05 -19.92 -31.02
N GLN A 45 3.76 -19.28 -32.15
CA GLN A 45 3.67 -17.83 -32.24
C GLN A 45 2.46 -17.28 -31.46
N GLU A 46 1.27 -17.87 -31.63
CA GLU A 46 0.07 -17.45 -30.88
C GLU A 46 0.23 -17.64 -29.37
N THR A 47 0.87 -18.74 -28.94
CA THR A 47 1.14 -18.96 -27.51
C THR A 47 2.14 -17.96 -26.95
N PHE A 48 3.16 -17.60 -27.74
CA PHE A 48 4.11 -16.54 -27.37
C PHE A 48 3.42 -15.18 -27.24
N GLU A 49 2.60 -14.79 -28.23
CA GLU A 49 1.86 -13.52 -28.22
C GLU A 49 0.92 -13.44 -27.00
N LYS A 50 0.17 -14.52 -26.72
CA LYS A 50 -0.70 -14.59 -25.53
C LYS A 50 0.08 -14.52 -24.21
N ALA A 51 1.24 -15.19 -24.15
CA ALA A 51 2.10 -15.14 -22.97
C ALA A 51 2.66 -13.73 -22.75
N MET A 52 3.04 -13.04 -23.82
CA MET A 52 3.53 -11.67 -23.76
C MET A 52 2.43 -10.70 -23.33
N GLU A 53 1.23 -10.81 -23.90
CA GLU A 53 0.08 -10.00 -23.51
C GLU A 53 -0.26 -10.21 -22.02
N THR A 54 -0.29 -11.46 -21.56
CA THR A 54 -0.55 -11.78 -20.16
C THR A 54 0.55 -11.22 -19.25
N TYR A 55 1.81 -11.29 -19.68
CA TYR A 55 2.93 -10.72 -18.96
C TYR A 55 2.81 -9.20 -18.82
N GLU A 56 2.52 -8.49 -19.91
CA GLU A 56 2.32 -7.04 -19.89
C GLU A 56 1.14 -6.63 -19.00
N GLN A 57 0.01 -7.34 -19.11
CA GLN A 57 -1.14 -7.11 -18.24
C GLN A 57 -0.78 -7.29 -16.76
N LYS A 58 -0.04 -8.34 -16.42
CA LYS A 58 0.40 -8.60 -15.04
C LYS A 58 1.42 -7.59 -14.55
N ALA A 59 2.35 -7.16 -15.40
CA ALA A 59 3.31 -6.12 -15.09
C ALA A 59 2.59 -4.79 -14.76
N ASN A 60 1.63 -4.40 -15.59
CA ASN A 60 0.81 -3.20 -15.36
C ASN A 60 0.00 -3.31 -14.06
N GLU A 61 -0.64 -4.47 -13.80
CA GLU A 61 -1.40 -4.71 -12.57
C GLU A 61 -0.50 -4.59 -11.31
N ILE A 62 0.73 -5.09 -11.36
CA ILE A 62 1.70 -4.97 -10.27
C ILE A 62 2.12 -3.51 -10.07
N GLU A 63 2.39 -2.78 -11.15
CA GLU A 63 2.77 -1.37 -11.07
C GLU A 63 1.66 -0.51 -10.46
N GLU A 64 0.41 -0.72 -10.89
CA GLU A 64 -0.76 -0.05 -10.32
C GLU A 64 -0.93 -0.35 -8.83
N LYS A 65 -0.85 -1.63 -8.45
CA LYS A 65 -0.94 -2.04 -7.04
C LYS A 65 0.18 -1.46 -6.19
N LEU A 66 1.41 -1.38 -6.71
CA LEU A 66 2.53 -0.74 -6.02
C LEU A 66 2.30 0.76 -5.84
N LYS A 67 1.79 1.45 -6.86
CA LYS A 67 1.45 2.86 -6.79
C LYS A 67 0.35 3.11 -5.78
N GLU A 68 -0.69 2.27 -5.78
CA GLU A 68 -1.78 2.37 -4.81
C GLU A 68 -1.28 2.12 -3.38
N ALA A 69 -0.50 1.07 -3.15
CA ALA A 69 0.07 0.76 -1.84
C ALA A 69 0.94 1.91 -1.30
N ARG A 70 1.77 2.53 -2.17
CA ARG A 70 2.56 3.72 -1.80
C ARG A 70 1.69 4.90 -1.41
N ASN A 71 0.64 5.17 -2.18
CA ASN A 71 -0.32 6.24 -1.87
C ASN A 71 -1.07 5.99 -0.56
N GLN A 72 -1.49 4.75 -0.31
CA GLN A 72 -2.13 4.36 0.95
C GLN A 72 -1.17 4.51 2.13
N ALA A 73 0.09 4.05 2.00
CA ALA A 73 1.11 4.21 3.03
C ALA A 73 1.38 5.69 3.36
N GLN A 74 1.48 6.54 2.34
CA GLN A 74 1.65 7.98 2.51
C GLN A 74 0.45 8.61 3.23
N LYS A 75 -0.78 8.27 2.82
CA LYS A 75 -2.00 8.73 3.50
C LYS A 75 -2.06 8.27 4.95
N ILE A 76 -1.62 7.05 5.25
CA ILE A 76 -1.56 6.53 6.62
C ILE A 76 -0.58 7.36 7.43
N LYS A 77 0.64 7.56 6.92
CA LYS A 77 1.67 8.37 7.56
C LYS A 77 1.18 9.79 7.87
N GLU A 78 0.62 10.48 6.87
CA GLU A 78 0.08 11.84 7.04
C GLU A 78 -1.04 11.90 8.10
N ASN A 79 -1.90 10.87 8.13
CA ASN A 79 -2.94 10.78 9.16
C ASN A 79 -2.36 10.59 10.57
N TYR A 80 -1.34 9.75 10.72
CA TYR A 80 -0.65 9.57 11.99
C TYR A 80 0.07 10.84 12.44
N ASP A 81 0.80 11.50 11.54
CA ASP A 81 1.50 12.76 11.83
C ASP A 81 0.52 13.84 12.27
N ARG A 82 -0.62 13.97 11.57
CA ARG A 82 -1.69 14.92 11.94
C ARG A 82 -2.31 14.59 13.30
N ARG A 83 -2.57 13.31 13.59
CA ARG A 83 -3.10 12.88 14.89
C ARG A 83 -2.10 13.14 16.02
N ALA A 84 -0.83 12.82 15.80
CA ALA A 84 0.24 13.06 16.76
C ALA A 84 0.39 14.56 17.05
N LEU A 85 0.35 15.41 16.02
CA LEU A 85 0.38 16.86 16.20
C LEU A 85 -0.82 17.35 17.02
N LYS A 86 -2.04 16.91 16.68
CA LYS A 86 -3.26 17.29 17.40
C LYS A 86 -3.21 16.86 18.87
N GLU A 87 -2.75 15.65 19.14
CA GLU A 87 -2.62 15.13 20.50
C GLU A 87 -1.55 15.88 21.30
N ARG A 88 -0.42 16.20 20.66
CA ARG A 88 0.63 17.02 21.28
C ARG A 88 0.12 18.41 21.66
N GLU A 89 -0.62 19.07 20.77
CA GLU A 89 -1.18 20.39 21.06
C GLU A 89 -2.26 20.32 22.15
N ARG A 90 -3.08 19.25 22.17
CA ARG A 90 -4.04 19.00 23.26
C ARG A 90 -3.34 18.83 24.60
N MET A 91 -2.33 17.97 24.67
CA MET A 91 -1.57 17.70 25.88
C MET A 91 -0.85 18.97 26.39
N ARG A 92 -0.28 19.77 25.48
CA ARG A 92 0.30 21.07 25.84
C ARG A 92 -0.73 22.03 26.42
N ALA A 93 -1.92 22.12 25.81
CA ALA A 93 -2.98 22.98 26.30
C ALA A 93 -3.45 22.55 27.70
N GLU A 94 -3.57 21.25 27.93
CA GLU A 94 -3.96 20.67 29.22
C GLU A 94 -2.91 20.95 30.29
N ILE A 95 -1.62 20.68 30.01
CA ILE A 95 -0.51 20.98 30.94
C ILE A 95 -0.45 22.48 31.26
N ASN A 96 -0.62 23.35 30.26
CA ASN A 96 -0.61 24.80 30.48
C ASN A 96 -1.79 25.24 31.36
N ALA A 97 -2.98 24.67 31.17
CA ALA A 97 -4.15 24.95 31.98
C ALA A 97 -3.95 24.47 33.44
N GLU A 98 -3.43 23.25 33.61
CA GLU A 98 -3.14 22.68 34.93
C GLU A 98 -2.07 23.50 35.66
N THR A 99 -0.97 23.84 34.99
CA THR A 99 0.10 24.69 35.55
C THR A 99 -0.46 26.04 36.00
N ARG A 100 -1.32 26.66 35.19
CA ARG A 100 -1.96 27.93 35.53
C ARG A 100 -2.85 27.81 36.77
N ASN A 101 -3.64 26.74 36.86
CA ASN A 101 -4.49 26.47 38.01
C ASN A 101 -3.64 26.25 39.28
N GLN A 102 -2.56 25.46 39.19
CA GLN A 102 -1.64 25.23 40.31
C GLN A 102 -0.98 26.53 40.79
N VAL A 103 -0.55 27.40 39.88
CA VAL A 103 0.02 28.71 40.23
C VAL A 103 -1.02 29.61 40.92
N ASP A 104 -2.25 29.65 40.42
CA ASP A 104 -3.32 30.45 41.01
C ASP A 104 -3.73 29.92 42.40
N GLU A 105 -3.72 28.60 42.59
CA GLU A 105 -3.98 27.98 43.89
C GLU A 105 -2.85 28.24 44.90
N ALA A 106 -1.60 28.11 44.47
CA ALA A 106 -0.43 28.44 45.30
C ALA A 106 -0.44 29.92 45.73
N LYS A 107 -0.81 30.84 44.83
CA LYS A 107 -0.98 32.27 45.17
C LYS A 107 -2.07 32.48 46.23
N LYS A 108 -3.23 31.85 46.10
CA LYS A 108 -4.31 31.93 47.10
C LYS A 108 -3.87 31.38 48.46
N GLN A 109 -3.12 30.28 48.47
CA GLN A 109 -2.57 29.70 49.70
C GLN A 109 -1.57 30.64 50.36
N LEU A 110 -0.66 31.25 49.60
CA LEU A 110 0.30 32.24 50.09
C LEU A 110 -0.40 33.47 50.67
N GLU A 111 -1.43 34.00 49.99
CA GLU A 111 -2.22 35.12 50.53
C GLU A 111 -2.91 34.79 51.85
N LYS A 112 -3.46 33.58 51.98
CA LYS A 112 -4.08 33.10 53.21
C LYS A 112 -3.05 32.95 54.33
N GLN A 113 -1.87 32.39 54.04
CA GLN A 113 -0.78 32.27 55.00
C GLN A 113 -0.27 33.65 55.45
N MET A 114 -0.06 34.59 54.53
CA MET A 114 0.33 35.97 54.86
C MET A 114 -0.69 36.66 55.77
N LYS A 115 -1.99 36.53 55.49
CA LYS A 115 -3.04 37.08 56.37
C LYS A 115 -3.04 36.44 57.76
N THR A 116 -2.74 35.16 57.86
CA THR A 116 -2.68 34.42 59.13
C THR A 116 -1.47 34.86 59.95
N LEU A 117 -0.27 34.85 59.35
CA LEU A 117 0.95 35.33 60.00
C LEU A 117 0.83 36.78 60.45
N LYS A 118 0.20 37.65 59.65
CA LYS A 118 0.02 39.05 60.02
C LYS A 118 -0.84 39.21 61.28
N LYS A 119 -1.92 38.43 61.41
CA LYS A 119 -2.76 38.40 62.62
C LYS A 119 -2.00 37.86 63.83
N GLU A 120 -1.19 36.82 63.65
CA GLU A 120 -0.35 36.26 64.72
C GLU A 120 0.70 37.28 65.19
N LEU A 121 1.38 37.96 64.27
CA LEU A 121 2.32 39.04 64.58
C LEU A 121 1.67 40.20 65.33
N GLU A 122 0.48 40.64 64.91
CA GLU A 122 -0.27 41.69 65.62
C GLU A 122 -0.62 41.24 67.05
N SER A 123 -1.04 39.98 67.23
CA SER A 123 -1.32 39.41 68.55
C SER A 123 -0.05 39.29 69.42
N GLU A 124 1.06 38.83 68.87
CA GLU A 124 2.32 38.72 69.60
C GLU A 124 2.87 40.09 69.99
N THR A 125 2.79 41.08 69.08
CA THR A 125 3.22 42.45 69.35
C THR A 125 2.42 43.05 70.50
N LYS A 126 1.10 42.82 70.53
CA LYS A 126 0.24 43.28 71.62
C LYS A 126 0.61 42.62 72.95
N ARG A 127 0.88 41.31 72.95
CA ARG A 127 1.33 40.55 74.13
C ARG A 127 2.69 41.02 74.65
N LEU A 128 3.61 41.36 73.74
CA LEU A 128 4.91 41.95 74.07
C LEU A 128 4.75 43.35 74.69
N ALA A 129 3.88 44.19 74.12
CA ALA A 129 3.60 45.52 74.65
C ALA A 129 3.01 45.45 76.08
N GLU A 130 2.03 44.59 76.32
CA GLU A 130 1.46 44.36 77.68
C GLU A 130 2.52 43.84 78.67
N GLY A 131 3.46 43.01 78.21
CA GLY A 131 4.57 42.51 79.02
C GLY A 131 5.59 43.61 79.39
N ILE A 132 5.87 44.53 78.47
CA ILE A 132 6.72 45.70 78.72
C ILE A 132 6.03 46.66 79.69
N GLU A 133 4.74 46.93 79.51
CA GLU A 133 3.95 47.81 80.36
C GLU A 133 3.90 47.31 81.81
N LYS A 134 3.69 46.01 82.02
CA LYS A 134 3.76 45.37 83.35
C LYS A 134 5.14 45.44 84.01
N ARG A 135 6.23 45.50 83.22
CA ARG A 135 7.60 45.65 83.75
C ARG A 135 7.98 47.10 84.04
N LEU A 136 7.31 48.08 83.44
CA LEU A 136 7.54 49.51 83.68
C LEU A 136 6.71 50.08 84.84
N LEU A 137 5.57 49.44 85.17
CA LEU A 137 4.69 49.81 86.28
C LEU A 137 5.07 49.14 87.62
N HIS A 138 6.18 48.41 87.66
CA HIS A 138 6.79 47.87 88.88
C HIS A 138 8.15 48.52 89.14
#